data_AF-A0A7J9XVZ2-F1
#
_entry.id   AF-A0A7J9XVZ2-F1
#
_cell.length_a   1.000
_cell.length_b   1.000
_cell.length_c   1.000
_cell.angle_alpha   90.00
_cell.angle_beta   90.00
_cell.angle_gamma   90.00
#
_symmetry.space_group_name_H-M   'P 1'
#
loop_
_entity.id
_entity.type
_entity.pdbx_description
1 polymer ?
#
loop_
_entity_poly.entity_id
_entity_poly.type
_entity_poly.pdbx_seq_one_letter_code
_entity_poly.pdbx_strand_id
1 'polypeptide(L)' 'MRLAARPVGTPQPDVWQHTEEQVPEPGEGELLVGVSHLSLDPAMRGWMNEGRSYIEPVGIGEDVV' A
#
# COMPACT_ATOMS: atom_id res chain seq x y z
N MET A 1 -0.70 4.21 -4.33
CA MET A 1 0.43 4.89 -3.61
C MET A 1 1.32 3.77 -3.14
N ARG A 2 2.56 3.73 -3.61
CA ARG A 2 3.41 2.55 -3.46
C ARG A 2 4.47 2.71 -2.39
N LEU A 3 4.90 1.60 -1.79
CA LEU A 3 6.00 1.59 -0.85
C LEU A 3 7.34 1.70 -1.59
N ALA A 4 8.03 2.82 -1.46
CA ALA A 4 9.32 3.05 -2.12
C ALA A 4 10.51 2.52 -1.31
N ALA A 5 10.42 2.58 0.02
CA ALA A 5 11.49 2.14 0.92
C ALA A 5 10.94 1.64 2.26
N ARG A 6 11.72 0.82 2.97
CA ARG A 6 11.36 0.39 4.33
C ARG A 6 11.57 1.56 5.31
N PRO A 7 10.55 1.96 6.10
CA PRO A 7 10.70 3.06 7.05
C PRO A 7 11.64 2.69 8.20
N VAL A 8 12.66 3.52 8.42
CA VAL A 8 13.50 3.49 9.62
C VAL A 8 12.98 4.55 10.60
N GLY A 9 12.48 4.14 11.76
CA GLY A 9 11.77 5.05 12.67
C GLY A 9 10.41 5.49 12.11
N THR A 10 10.12 6.78 12.18
CA THR A 10 8.89 7.40 11.64
C THR A 10 8.98 7.49 10.11
N PRO A 11 7.98 7.00 9.36
CA PRO A 11 7.96 7.12 7.90
C PRO A 11 8.18 8.56 7.43
N GLN A 12 9.14 8.73 6.52
CA GLN A 12 9.45 10.01 5.87
C GLN A 12 8.87 10.02 4.45
N PRO A 13 8.82 11.17 3.76
CA PRO A 13 8.22 11.24 2.42
C PRO A 13 8.83 10.29 1.38
N ASP A 14 10.13 10.00 1.48
CA ASP A 14 10.88 9.08 0.61
C ASP A 14 10.50 7.61 0.77
N VAL A 15 9.74 7.25 1.81
CA VAL A 15 9.12 5.92 1.98
C VAL A 15 8.02 5.68 0.94
N TRP A 16 7.52 6.74 0.31
CA TRP A 16 6.34 6.68 -0.54
C TRP A 16 6.68 7.06 -1.98
N GLN A 17 6.05 6.36 -2.92
CA GLN A 17 6.02 6.74 -4.32
C GLN A 17 4.59 7.05 -4.74
N HIS A 18 4.37 8.30 -5.18
CA HIS A 18 3.14 8.69 -5.85
C HIS A 18 3.18 8.23 -7.31
N THR A 19 2.15 7.49 -7.72
CA THR A 19 2.04 6.93 -9.08
C THR A 19 0.71 7.35 -9.71
N GLU A 20 0.71 7.44 -11.03
CA GLU A 20 -0.47 7.64 -11.85
C GLU A 20 -0.59 6.46 -12.81
N GLU A 21 -1.77 5.84 -12.83
CA GLU A 21 -2.04 4.62 -13.59
C GLU A 21 -3.41 4.73 -14.25
N GLN A 22 -3.58 4.05 -15.38
CA GLN A 22 -4.89 3.97 -16.03
C GLN A 22 -5.83 3.13 -15.17
N VAL A 23 -7.07 3.59 -15.03
CA VAL A 23 -8.12 2.84 -14.32
C VAL A 23 -8.43 1.57 -15.14
N PRO A 24 -8.28 0.37 -14.55
CA PRO A 24 -8.53 -0.87 -15.27
C PRO A 24 -10.04 -1.12 -15.46
N GLU A 25 -10.39 -1.79 -16.55
CA GLU A 25 -11.73 -2.34 -16.75
C GLU A 25 -11.87 -3.65 -15.96
N PRO A 26 -12.94 -3.84 -15.15
CA PRO A 26 -13.12 -5.06 -14.38
C PRO A 26 -13.41 -6.26 -15.29
N GLY A 27 -12.79 -7.41 -14.98
CA GLY A 27 -13.06 -8.68 -15.64
C GLY A 27 -14.37 -9.34 -15.24
N GLU A 28 -14.60 -10.56 -15.74
CA GLU A 28 -15.77 -11.36 -15.36
C GLU A 28 -15.73 -11.70 -13.86
N GLY A 29 -16.78 -11.30 -13.14
CA GLY A 29 -16.90 -11.52 -11.69
C GLY A 29 -16.17 -10.48 -10.81
N GLU A 30 -15.52 -9.48 -11.42
CA GLU A 30 -14.85 -8.40 -10.71
C GLU A 30 -15.73 -7.14 -10.63
N LEU A 31 -15.34 -6.21 -9.76
CA LEU A 31 -15.96 -4.90 -9.65
C LEU A 31 -14.89 -3.82 -9.54
N LEU A 32 -15.20 -2.63 -10.04
CA LEU A 32 -14.37 -1.43 -9.91
C LEU A 32 -14.93 -0.54 -8.81
N VAL A 33 -14.09 -0.18 -7.84
CA VAL A 33 -14.48 0.65 -6.68
C VAL A 33 -13.84 2.03 -6.77
N GLY A 34 -14.67 3.08 -6.76
CA GLY A 34 -14.21 4.44 -6.51
C GLY A 34 -13.96 4.66 -5.02
N VAL A 35 -12.71 4.55 -4.57
CA VAL A 35 -12.32 4.74 -3.17
C VAL A 35 -12.43 6.22 -2.79
N SER A 36 -13.31 6.55 -1.84
CA SER A 36 -13.52 7.94 -1.36
C SER A 36 -12.82 8.25 -0.04
N HIS A 37 -12.50 7.22 0.74
CA HIS A 37 -11.90 7.33 2.06
C HIS A 37 -10.91 6.17 2.26
N LEU A 38 -9.85 6.43 3.00
CA LEU A 38 -8.85 5.45 3.38
C LEU A 38 -8.78 5.36 4.91
N SER A 39 -8.74 4.15 5.44
CA SER A 39 -8.38 3.93 6.84
C SER A 39 -6.88 4.15 7.01
N LEU A 40 -6.47 4.73 8.13
CA LEU A 40 -5.07 4.88 8.50
C LEU A 40 -4.87 4.26 9.87
N ASP A 41 -4.33 3.05 9.88
CA ASP A 41 -4.25 2.21 11.07
C ASP A 41 -2.80 2.02 11.54
N PRO A 42 -2.53 1.99 12.85
CA PRO A 42 -1.19 1.67 13.37
C PRO A 42 -0.64 0.32 12.86
N ALA A 43 -1.52 -0.63 12.52
CA ALA A 43 -1.15 -1.92 11.95
C ALA A 43 -0.38 -1.81 10.62
N MET A 44 -0.65 -0.77 9.81
CA MET A 44 0.06 -0.50 8.56
C MET A 44 1.57 -0.38 8.76
N ARG A 45 2.01 0.09 9.93
CA ARG A 45 3.44 0.14 10.28
C ARG A 45 4.09 -1.24 10.30
N GLY A 46 3.36 -2.25 10.73
CA GLY A 46 3.79 -3.64 10.75
C GLY A 46 3.84 -4.23 9.34
N TRP A 47 2.87 -3.91 8.49
CA TRP A 47 2.78 -4.43 7.12
C TRP A 47 3.92 -3.93 6.22
N MET A 48 4.43 -2.72 6.47
CA MET A 48 5.58 -2.17 5.73
C MET A 48 6.94 -2.81 6.12
N ASN A 49 7.03 -3.51 7.26
CA ASN A 49 8.27 -4.10 7.74
C ASN A 49 8.45 -5.54 7.25
N GLU A 50 9.68 -5.91 6.93
CA GLU A 50 10.04 -7.32 6.77
C GLU A 50 10.08 -8.01 8.13
N GLY A 51 9.35 -9.11 8.27
CA GLY A 51 9.29 -9.87 9.52
C GLY A 51 8.00 -10.68 9.67
N ARG A 52 7.88 -11.37 10.81
CA ARG A 52 6.65 -12.09 11.14
C ARG A 52 5.51 -11.11 11.35
N SER A 53 4.51 -11.20 10.49
CA SER A 53 3.22 -10.53 10.58
C SER A 53 2.12 -11.57 10.36
N TYR A 54 0.90 -11.28 10.81
CA TYR A 54 -0.26 -12.14 10.57
C TYR A 54 -0.80 -11.98 9.13
N ILE A 55 -0.37 -10.94 8.43
CA ILE A 55 -0.51 -10.81 6.97
C ILE A 55 0.87 -10.74 6.31
N GLU A 56 0.92 -11.06 5.02
CA GLU A 56 2.12 -10.88 4.21
C GLU A 56 2.56 -9.41 4.21
N PRO A 57 3.87 -9.12 4.41
CA PRO A 57 4.38 -7.77 4.29
C PRO A 57 4.20 -7.21 2.89
N VAL A 58 3.88 -5.92 2.80
CA VAL A 58 3.77 -5.21 1.52
C VAL A 58 5.15 -5.16 0.85
N GLY A 59 5.24 -5.52 -0.43
CA GLY A 59 6.46 -5.45 -1.22
C GLY A 59 6.92 -4.01 -1.50
N ILE A 60 8.21 -3.83 -1.80
CA ILE A 60 8.67 -2.57 -2.37
C ILE A 60 8.10 -2.44 -3.79
N GLY A 61 7.49 -1.30 -4.08
CA GLY A 61 6.79 -1.03 -5.33
C GLY A 61 5.33 -1.51 -5.34
N GLU A 62 4.85 -2.11 -4.26
CA GLU A 62 3.44 -2.50 -4.12
C GLU A 62 2.62 -1.42 -3.44
N ASP A 63 1.31 -1.45 -3.70
CA ASP A 63 0.37 -0.54 -3.07
C ASP A 63 0.22 -0.85 -1.57
N VAL A 64 0.37 0.20 -0.77
CA VAL A 64 0.17 0.13 0.69
C VAL A 64 -1.29 0.43 1.06
N VAL A 65 -2.05 0.97 0.10
CA VAL A 65 -3.44 1.43 0.21
C VAL A 65 -4.26 0.99 -0.99
#